data_AF-A0A1H4MMH0-F1
#
_entry.id   AF-A0A1H4MMH0-F1
#
_cell.length_a   1.000
_cell.length_b   1.000
_cell.length_c   1.000
_cell.angle_alpha   90.00
_cell.angle_beta   90.00
_cell.angle_gamma   90.00
#
_symmetry.space_group_name_H-M   'P 1'
#
loop_
_entity.id
_entity.type
_entity.pdbx_description
1 polymer ?
#
loop_
_entity_poly.entity_id
_entity_poly.type
_entity_poly.pdbx_seq_one_letter_code
_entity_poly.pdbx_strand_id
1 'polypeptide(L)'
;MKTLTAIVLFTTAVLYSSCSFNRNSNSSQINNKSKNNEIVTNYSFNAINYAKNINLLKDNRFVITENINRVNGDTTIKKHYGTFQKTSNVITLEPKETEMTLLVKRFENVKESNIYSYEQNDSKINTRYYIVKWNDKEYLLSDQFNSISNHDEKNDFQRFAYFFNSGIEPSEGGYYFKRTYKPTDSVKTSFNIEQIPQQWRTYFLTKPISANIIDTEKELKNSKFQQYAFWRIKLNKGAKDGIKKGVSFSTKFEDFHIRVDSILPDVCFGSFRINDFDDEFIEIGTEMRTQWASKAF
;
A
#
# COMPACT_ATOMS: atom_id res chain seq x y z
N MET A 1 -14.56 -83.65 -3.73
CA MET A 1 -13.24 -83.30 -4.33
C MET A 1 -12.33 -82.84 -3.20
N LYS A 2 -11.10 -83.38 -3.20
CA LYS A 2 -9.82 -82.85 -2.66
C LYS A 2 -9.85 -81.34 -2.30
N THR A 3 -9.24 -80.79 -1.25
CA THR A 3 -8.16 -81.22 -0.33
C THR A 3 -8.03 -80.13 0.75
N LEU A 4 -7.63 -80.55 1.96
CA LEU A 4 -7.00 -79.70 2.98
C LEU A 4 -5.74 -79.01 2.42
N THR A 5 -5.49 -77.75 2.80
CA THR A 5 -4.13 -77.30 3.11
C THR A 5 -4.19 -76.19 4.16
N ALA A 6 -3.46 -76.44 5.26
CA ALA A 6 -3.21 -75.54 6.37
C ALA A 6 -2.07 -74.56 6.06
N ILE A 7 -1.59 -73.86 7.10
CA ILE A 7 -0.26 -73.24 7.26
C ILE A 7 -0.17 -71.80 6.71
N VAL A 8 0.35 -70.77 7.41
CA VAL A 8 0.94 -70.59 8.75
C VAL A 8 0.98 -69.09 9.07
N LEU A 9 0.98 -68.76 10.37
CA LEU A 9 1.35 -67.46 10.95
C LEU A 9 2.62 -66.86 10.32
N PHE A 10 2.72 -65.53 10.21
CA PHE A 10 3.93 -64.86 10.71
C PHE A 10 3.65 -63.39 11.08
N THR A 11 3.74 -63.16 12.38
CA THR A 11 3.91 -61.87 13.06
C THR A 11 5.26 -61.26 12.72
N THR A 12 5.33 -59.95 12.47
CA THR A 12 6.50 -59.13 12.79
C THR A 12 6.07 -57.71 13.19
N ALA A 13 6.04 -57.49 14.51
CA ALA A 13 6.26 -56.19 15.09
C ALA A 13 7.74 -55.84 14.94
N VAL A 14 8.04 -54.61 14.52
CA VAL A 14 9.37 -54.02 14.67
C VAL A 14 9.22 -52.77 15.52
N LEU A 15 9.48 -52.95 16.81
CA LEU A 15 9.96 -51.92 17.71
C LEU A 15 11.44 -51.68 17.39
N TYR A 16 11.82 -50.44 17.12
CA TYR A 16 13.17 -49.96 17.45
C TYR A 16 13.07 -48.72 18.31
N SER A 17 13.39 -48.96 19.57
CA SER A 17 13.69 -47.99 20.61
C SER A 17 15.14 -47.48 20.46
N SER A 18 15.31 -46.20 20.79
CA SER A 18 16.42 -45.68 21.62
C SER A 18 17.69 -45.10 20.97
N CYS A 19 17.85 -43.81 21.30
CA CYS A 19 19.02 -43.16 21.91
C CYS A 19 20.19 -42.62 21.06
N SER A 20 20.20 -41.28 21.05
CA SER A 20 21.31 -40.38 21.42
C SER A 20 22.57 -40.36 20.56
N PHE A 21 22.73 -39.24 19.85
CA PHE A 21 24.04 -38.60 19.73
C PHE A 21 23.94 -37.17 20.25
N ASN A 22 24.60 -36.96 21.39
CA ASN A 22 24.88 -35.66 21.98
C ASN A 22 26.08 -35.08 21.23
N ARG A 23 25.94 -33.90 20.62
CA ARG A 23 27.09 -33.09 20.17
C ARG A 23 26.89 -31.67 20.65
N ASN A 24 27.68 -31.32 21.66
CA ASN A 24 27.91 -29.95 22.11
C ASN A 24 28.22 -29.05 20.91
N SER A 25 27.39 -28.03 20.72
CA SER A 25 27.87 -26.77 20.15
C SER A 25 27.59 -25.69 21.19
N ASN A 26 28.68 -25.15 21.73
CA ASN A 26 28.65 -23.89 22.46
C ASN A 26 28.17 -22.81 21.48
N SER A 27 26.88 -22.51 21.49
CA SER A 27 26.38 -21.22 21.03
C SER A 27 25.86 -20.48 22.26
N SER A 28 26.37 -19.27 22.40
CA SER A 28 26.09 -18.33 23.46
C SER A 28 24.61 -18.35 23.85
N GLN A 29 24.36 -18.52 25.15
CA GLN A 29 23.10 -18.11 25.77
C GLN A 29 22.86 -16.64 25.43
N ILE A 30 22.13 -16.41 24.34
CA ILE A 30 21.44 -15.14 24.13
C ILE A 30 20.47 -15.07 25.31
N ASN A 31 20.77 -14.15 26.22
CA ASN A 31 19.88 -13.76 27.29
C ASN A 31 18.47 -13.58 26.73
N ASN A 32 17.61 -14.58 26.96
CA ASN A 32 16.16 -14.46 26.84
C ASN A 32 15.67 -13.54 27.97
N LYS A 33 16.00 -12.25 27.89
CA LYS A 33 15.09 -11.23 28.38
C LYS A 33 13.85 -11.39 27.50
N SER A 34 12.83 -12.04 28.04
CA SER A 34 11.47 -12.03 27.51
C SER A 34 11.02 -10.57 27.42
N LYS A 35 11.41 -9.90 26.33
CA LYS A 35 10.88 -8.62 25.92
C LYS A 35 9.45 -8.92 25.50
N ASN A 36 8.48 -8.41 26.25
CA ASN A 36 7.07 -8.66 25.99
C ASN A 36 6.71 -8.16 24.59
N ASN A 37 6.66 -9.05 23.59
CA ASN A 37 6.47 -8.70 22.16
C ASN A 37 4.98 -8.58 21.79
N GLU A 38 4.14 -8.27 22.78
CA GLU A 38 2.72 -7.99 22.58
C GLU A 38 2.54 -6.80 21.63
N ILE A 39 1.90 -7.06 20.48
CA ILE A 39 1.60 -6.04 19.47
C ILE A 39 0.36 -5.27 19.94
N VAL A 40 0.51 -3.98 20.20
CA VAL A 40 -0.57 -3.08 20.63
C VAL A 40 -1.27 -2.47 19.42
N THR A 41 -0.54 -2.23 18.32
CA THR A 41 -1.14 -1.73 17.07
C THR A 41 -0.32 -2.19 15.88
N ASN A 42 -0.98 -2.55 14.79
CA ASN A 42 -0.34 -2.94 13.54
C ASN A 42 -0.91 -2.14 12.37
N TYR A 43 -0.02 -1.66 11.51
CA TYR A 43 -0.35 -1.05 10.23
C TYR A 43 0.43 -1.72 9.11
N SER A 44 -0.17 -1.92 7.95
CA SER A 44 0.49 -2.54 6.80
C SER A 44 0.03 -1.96 5.48
N PHE A 45 0.82 -2.18 4.44
CA PHE A 45 0.36 -2.15 3.06
C PHE A 45 1.10 -3.23 2.25
N ASN A 46 0.47 -3.65 1.15
CA ASN A 46 0.99 -4.67 0.26
C ASN A 46 0.88 -4.16 -1.19
N ALA A 47 1.87 -4.48 -2.00
CA ALA A 47 1.93 -4.25 -3.43
C ALA A 47 2.52 -5.48 -4.12
N ILE A 48 2.57 -5.49 -5.44
CA ILE A 48 3.19 -6.58 -6.20
C ILE A 48 4.65 -6.72 -5.75
N ASN A 49 5.00 -7.93 -5.29
CA ASN A 49 6.36 -8.28 -4.85
C ASN A 49 6.90 -7.46 -3.67
N TYR A 50 6.05 -6.72 -2.96
CA TYR A 50 6.48 -5.83 -1.89
C TYR A 50 5.44 -5.78 -0.78
N ALA A 51 5.86 -5.94 0.48
CA ALA A 51 4.99 -5.80 1.64
C ALA A 51 5.72 -5.05 2.76
N LYS A 52 5.03 -4.14 3.44
CA LYS A 52 5.59 -3.40 4.57
C LYS A 52 4.58 -3.34 5.72
N ASN A 53 5.06 -3.55 6.95
CA ASN A 53 4.26 -3.37 8.15
C ASN A 53 5.01 -2.57 9.23
N ILE A 54 4.24 -1.97 10.14
CA ILE A 54 4.71 -1.37 11.39
C ILE A 54 3.93 -2.02 12.52
N ASN A 55 4.65 -2.77 13.37
CA ASN A 55 4.14 -3.25 14.63
C ASN A 55 4.58 -2.30 15.75
N LEU A 56 3.63 -1.66 16.40
CA LEU A 56 3.84 -0.95 17.67
C LEU A 56 3.64 -1.95 18.80
N LEU A 57 4.69 -2.16 19.57
CA LEU A 57 4.76 -3.13 20.65
C LEU A 57 4.55 -2.45 22.00
N LYS A 58 4.26 -3.26 23.02
CA LYS A 58 4.32 -2.81 24.41
C LYS A 58 5.70 -2.23 24.76
N ASP A 59 5.71 -1.35 25.77
CA ASP A 59 6.90 -0.64 26.24
C ASP A 59 7.47 0.36 25.22
N ASN A 60 6.62 0.95 24.38
CA ASN A 60 6.98 1.99 23.41
C ASN A 60 8.05 1.54 22.40
N ARG A 61 8.05 0.26 22.01
CA ARG A 61 8.96 -0.29 21.00
C ARG A 61 8.26 -0.48 19.67
N PHE A 62 8.97 -0.39 18.56
CA PHE A 62 8.41 -0.72 17.25
C PHE A 62 9.29 -1.72 16.49
N VAL A 63 8.65 -2.38 15.53
CA VAL A 63 9.30 -3.13 14.46
C VAL A 63 8.66 -2.75 13.14
N ILE A 64 9.43 -2.21 12.21
CA ILE A 64 9.01 -2.12 10.80
C ILE A 64 9.58 -3.33 10.09
N THR A 65 8.73 -4.11 9.40
CA THR A 65 9.19 -5.19 8.53
C THR A 65 8.90 -4.83 7.08
N GLU A 66 9.90 -4.92 6.22
CA GLU A 66 9.82 -4.76 4.78
C GLU A 66 10.23 -6.07 4.09
N ASN A 67 9.35 -6.63 3.27
CA ASN A 67 9.59 -7.83 2.47
C ASN A 67 9.62 -7.45 0.99
N ILE A 68 10.74 -7.74 0.33
CA ILE A 68 10.96 -7.45 -1.09
C ILE A 68 11.21 -8.77 -1.79
N ASN A 69 10.27 -9.19 -2.62
CA ASN A 69 10.37 -10.39 -3.44
C ASN A 69 10.93 -10.00 -4.81
N ARG A 70 12.02 -10.62 -5.25
CA ARG A 70 12.61 -10.37 -6.56
C ARG A 70 12.04 -11.35 -7.59
N VAL A 71 12.01 -10.93 -8.86
CA VAL A 71 11.51 -11.75 -9.98
C VAL A 71 12.28 -13.06 -10.13
N ASN A 72 13.56 -13.09 -9.72
CA ASN A 72 14.39 -14.30 -9.72
C ASN A 72 14.06 -15.28 -8.58
N GLY A 73 13.10 -14.96 -7.70
CA GLY A 73 12.66 -15.77 -6.57
C GLY A 73 13.36 -15.49 -5.25
N ASP A 74 14.35 -14.58 -5.22
CA ASP A 74 15.03 -14.20 -3.97
C ASP A 74 14.14 -13.29 -3.12
N THR A 75 14.28 -13.38 -1.80
CA THR A 75 13.55 -12.53 -0.86
C THR A 75 14.50 -11.76 0.03
N THR A 76 14.33 -10.44 0.11
CA THR A 76 14.99 -9.61 1.11
C THR A 76 13.98 -9.23 2.19
N ILE A 77 14.30 -9.52 3.44
CA ILE A 77 13.54 -9.11 4.61
C ILE A 77 14.39 -8.08 5.37
N LYS A 78 13.87 -6.87 5.54
CA LYS A 78 14.49 -5.84 6.38
C LYS A 78 13.60 -5.57 7.58
N LYS A 79 14.19 -5.52 8.77
CA LYS A 79 13.51 -5.16 10.01
C LYS A 79 14.21 -3.99 10.66
N HIS A 80 13.47 -2.93 10.93
CA HIS A 80 13.94 -1.78 11.69
C HIS A 80 13.36 -1.82 13.09
N TYR A 81 14.22 -1.72 14.09
CA TYR A 81 13.87 -1.76 15.51
C TYR A 81 14.15 -0.42 16.16
N GLY A 82 13.33 -0.04 17.14
CA GLY A 82 13.55 1.17 17.90
C GLY A 82 12.46 1.47 18.91
N THR A 83 12.41 2.72 19.32
CA THR A 83 11.39 3.26 20.22
C THR A 83 10.42 4.16 19.47
N PHE A 84 9.19 4.29 19.96
CA PHE A 84 8.23 5.23 19.39
C PHE A 84 7.61 6.12 20.46
N GLN A 85 7.21 7.31 20.06
CA GLN A 85 6.35 8.19 20.83
C GLN A 85 5.06 8.40 20.06
N LYS A 86 3.92 8.34 20.76
CA LYS A 86 2.59 8.50 20.16
C LYS A 86 1.81 9.58 20.90
N THR A 87 1.36 10.57 20.15
CA THR A 87 0.32 11.52 20.58
C THR A 87 -1.04 11.08 20.05
N SER A 88 -2.08 11.90 20.22
CA SER A 88 -3.42 11.60 19.68
C SER A 88 -3.42 11.45 18.15
N ASN A 89 -2.55 12.16 17.43
CA ASN A 89 -2.57 12.27 15.98
C ASN A 89 -1.23 12.02 15.29
N VAL A 90 -0.12 11.85 16.02
CA VAL A 90 1.21 11.63 15.44
C VAL A 90 1.93 10.47 16.12
N ILE A 91 2.58 9.64 15.31
CA ILE A 91 3.56 8.64 15.74
C ILE A 91 4.94 9.08 15.24
N THR A 92 5.90 9.15 16.16
CA THR A 92 7.31 9.43 15.86
C THR A 92 8.14 8.20 16.22
N LEU A 93 9.02 7.78 15.33
CA LEU A 93 9.88 6.61 15.46
C LEU A 93 11.33 7.04 15.65
N GLU A 94 12.01 6.38 16.57
CA GLU A 94 13.44 6.51 16.86
C GLU A 94 14.11 5.16 16.58
N PRO A 95 14.47 4.89 15.31
CA PRO A 95 15.16 3.67 14.92
C PRO A 95 16.56 3.60 15.52
N LYS A 96 16.97 2.39 15.93
CA LYS A 96 18.28 2.12 16.53
C LYS A 96 19.06 1.07 15.76
N GLU A 97 18.38 0.03 15.31
CA GLU A 97 19.00 -1.13 14.68
C GLU A 97 18.21 -1.54 13.44
N THR A 98 18.94 -2.08 12.46
CA THR A 98 18.33 -2.74 11.30
C THR A 98 18.90 -4.14 11.15
N GLU A 99 18.01 -5.12 11.04
CA GLU A 99 18.33 -6.49 10.63
C GLU A 99 17.97 -6.65 9.16
N MET A 100 18.89 -7.20 8.37
CA MET A 100 18.64 -7.55 6.98
C MET A 100 18.90 -9.04 6.78
N THR A 101 17.87 -9.75 6.34
CA THR A 101 17.94 -11.16 5.95
C THR A 101 17.77 -11.29 4.44
N LEU A 102 18.71 -11.96 3.78
CA LEU A 102 18.62 -12.35 2.38
C LEU A 102 18.35 -13.86 2.30
N LEU A 103 17.31 -14.23 1.55
CA LEU A 103 16.98 -15.60 1.22
C LEU A 103 17.23 -15.81 -0.28
N VAL A 104 18.29 -16.53 -0.61
CA VAL A 104 18.69 -16.79 -2.01
C VAL A 104 18.16 -18.14 -2.44
N LYS A 105 17.33 -18.16 -3.48
CA LYS A 105 16.66 -19.40 -3.92
C LYS A 105 17.49 -20.18 -4.95
N ARG A 106 18.40 -19.50 -5.67
CA ARG A 106 19.19 -20.09 -6.76
C ARG A 106 20.33 -21.01 -6.32
N PHE A 107 20.73 -20.97 -5.05
CA PHE A 107 21.83 -21.76 -4.52
C PHE A 107 21.44 -22.24 -3.11
N GLU A 108 20.95 -23.48 -3.00
CA GLU A 108 20.76 -24.23 -1.74
C GLU A 108 20.08 -23.49 -0.55
N ASN A 109 19.07 -22.66 -0.81
CA ASN A 109 18.33 -21.90 0.23
C ASN A 109 19.27 -21.24 1.26
N VAL A 110 20.30 -20.53 0.79
CA VAL A 110 21.19 -19.79 1.68
C VAL A 110 20.42 -18.65 2.35
N LYS A 111 20.50 -18.61 3.69
CA LYS A 111 19.99 -17.54 4.53
C LYS A 111 21.15 -16.79 5.15
N GLU A 112 21.33 -15.54 4.75
CA GLU A 112 22.29 -14.62 5.37
C GLU A 112 21.51 -13.60 6.19
N SER A 113 21.89 -13.36 7.44
CA SER A 113 21.31 -12.30 8.27
C SER A 113 22.40 -11.47 8.90
N ASN A 114 22.28 -10.15 8.77
CA ASN A 114 23.20 -9.19 9.35
C ASN A 114 22.43 -8.13 10.13
N ILE A 115 23.01 -7.67 11.24
CA ILE A 115 22.46 -6.60 12.08
C ILE A 115 23.44 -5.43 12.05
N TYR A 116 22.91 -4.23 11.81
CA TYR A 116 23.67 -3.00 11.72
C TYR A 116 23.06 -1.92 12.61
N SER A 117 23.89 -0.99 13.07
CA SER A 117 23.40 0.27 13.63
C SER A 117 22.59 1.01 12.56
N TYR A 118 21.45 1.59 12.96
CA TYR A 118 20.59 2.32 12.02
C TYR A 118 21.32 3.49 11.36
N GLU A 119 22.22 4.17 12.08
CA GLU A 119 22.98 5.31 11.54
C GLU A 119 23.84 4.91 10.33
N GLN A 120 24.44 3.72 10.38
CA GLN A 120 25.33 3.19 9.36
C GLN A 120 24.60 2.54 8.17
N ASN A 121 23.27 2.44 8.23
CA ASN A 121 22.47 1.80 7.19
C ASN A 121 21.93 2.83 6.19
N ASP A 122 22.11 2.57 4.90
CA ASP A 122 21.60 3.39 3.79
C ASP A 122 20.07 3.29 3.63
N SER A 123 19.46 2.21 4.12
CA SER A 123 18.00 1.99 4.07
C SER A 123 17.30 2.75 5.20
N LYS A 124 17.15 4.07 5.04
CA LYS A 124 16.39 4.90 5.99
C LYS A 124 14.89 4.68 5.82
N ILE A 125 14.16 4.78 6.94
CA ILE A 125 12.70 4.74 6.98
C ILE A 125 12.13 6.13 7.27
N ASN A 126 10.86 6.32 6.91
CA ASN A 126 10.09 7.43 7.44
C ASN A 126 9.94 7.25 8.96
N THR A 127 10.14 8.35 9.70
CA THR A 127 10.17 8.38 11.16
C THR A 127 9.02 9.18 11.74
N ARG A 128 8.24 9.90 10.94
CA ARG A 128 7.09 10.68 11.41
C ARG A 128 5.86 10.36 10.58
N TYR A 129 4.79 10.00 11.27
CA TYR A 129 3.51 9.62 10.68
C TYR A 129 2.36 10.34 11.36
N TYR A 130 1.45 10.89 10.56
CA TYR A 130 0.17 11.43 11.00
C TYR A 130 -0.90 10.36 10.88
N ILE A 131 -1.70 10.21 11.93
CA ILE A 131 -2.83 9.28 11.98
C ILE A 131 -4.02 9.95 11.32
N VAL A 132 -4.46 9.41 10.19
CA VAL A 132 -5.59 9.94 9.40
C VAL A 132 -6.69 8.90 9.31
N LYS A 133 -7.92 9.31 9.59
CA LYS A 133 -9.13 8.51 9.48
C LYS A 133 -9.96 8.95 8.28
N TRP A 134 -10.36 7.97 7.47
CA TRP A 134 -11.29 8.14 6.38
C TRP A 134 -12.22 6.94 6.32
N ASN A 135 -13.53 7.21 6.34
CA ASN A 135 -14.58 6.22 6.52
C ASN A 135 -14.40 5.45 7.84
N ASP A 136 -14.28 4.14 7.75
CA ASP A 136 -14.07 3.23 8.86
C ASP A 136 -12.57 3.04 9.15
N LYS A 137 -11.66 3.52 8.29
CA LYS A 137 -10.24 3.13 8.28
C LYS A 137 -9.32 4.18 8.86
N GLU A 138 -8.17 3.70 9.32
CA GLU A 138 -7.09 4.51 9.89
C GLU A 138 -5.81 4.26 9.09
N TYR A 139 -5.13 5.34 8.74
CA TYR A 139 -3.97 5.39 7.87
C TYR A 139 -2.83 6.13 8.55
N LEU A 140 -1.60 5.79 8.19
CA LEU A 140 -0.41 6.55 8.56
C LEU A 140 0.14 7.26 7.32
N LEU A 141 0.13 8.59 7.36
CA LEU A 141 0.66 9.43 6.29
C LEU A 141 1.93 10.14 6.76
N SER A 142 2.98 10.08 5.97
CA SER A 142 4.22 10.81 6.18
C SER A 142 4.38 11.93 5.14
N ASP A 143 4.93 13.05 5.57
CA ASP A 143 5.42 14.12 4.70
C ASP A 143 6.83 13.83 4.14
N GLN A 144 7.51 12.81 4.66
CA GLN A 144 8.79 12.33 4.17
C GLN A 144 8.62 11.51 2.89
N PHE A 145 9.50 11.72 1.91
CA PHE A 145 9.46 11.00 0.64
C PHE A 145 9.76 9.52 0.85
N ASN A 146 8.88 8.68 0.31
CA ASN A 146 9.01 7.23 0.36
C ASN A 146 9.62 6.74 -0.96
N SER A 147 10.86 6.25 -0.93
CA SER A 147 11.62 5.84 -2.11
C SER A 147 11.13 4.56 -2.81
N ILE A 148 10.06 3.93 -2.29
CA ILE A 148 9.53 2.68 -2.85
C ILE A 148 9.01 2.88 -4.28
N SER A 149 8.51 4.08 -4.63
CA SER A 149 8.23 4.44 -6.01
C SER A 149 9.24 5.47 -6.49
N ASN A 150 10.32 5.02 -7.16
CA ASN A 150 11.32 5.87 -7.83
C ASN A 150 10.74 6.79 -8.94
N HIS A 151 9.41 6.85 -9.10
CA HIS A 151 8.72 7.56 -10.17
C HIS A 151 7.66 8.56 -9.69
N ASP A 152 7.41 8.68 -8.39
CA ASP A 152 6.42 9.64 -7.87
C ASP A 152 7.09 10.55 -6.83
N GLU A 153 7.38 11.80 -7.21
CA GLU A 153 7.89 12.88 -6.36
C GLU A 153 6.83 13.36 -5.33
N LYS A 154 5.97 12.47 -4.86
CA LYS A 154 4.86 12.78 -3.96
C LYS A 154 5.07 12.17 -2.60
N ASN A 155 4.59 12.86 -1.57
CA ASN A 155 4.48 12.29 -0.23
C ASN A 155 3.12 11.60 -0.03
N ASP A 156 2.92 10.99 1.14
CA ASP A 156 1.69 10.25 1.43
C ASP A 156 0.46 11.15 1.39
N PHE A 157 0.56 12.43 1.79
CA PHE A 157 -0.58 13.35 1.75
C PHE A 157 -1.06 13.64 0.32
N GLN A 158 -0.13 13.87 -0.60
CA GLN A 158 -0.47 14.14 -2.00
C GLN A 158 -1.06 12.89 -2.67
N ARG A 159 -0.52 11.71 -2.38
CA ARG A 159 -1.11 10.43 -2.84
C ARG A 159 -2.48 10.19 -2.21
N PHE A 160 -2.63 10.41 -0.92
CA PHE A 160 -3.88 10.22 -0.21
C PHE A 160 -4.97 11.17 -0.72
N ALA A 161 -4.64 12.44 -0.95
CA ALA A 161 -5.57 13.43 -1.51
C ALA A 161 -6.11 13.02 -2.89
N TYR A 162 -5.30 12.37 -3.73
CA TYR A 162 -5.76 11.86 -5.02
C TYR A 162 -6.92 10.86 -4.86
N PHE A 163 -6.74 9.86 -3.99
CA PHE A 163 -7.75 8.84 -3.71
C PHE A 163 -8.96 9.40 -2.97
N PHE A 164 -8.73 10.30 -2.02
CA PHE A 164 -9.79 10.97 -1.30
C PHE A 164 -10.69 11.79 -2.25
N ASN A 165 -10.07 12.63 -3.10
CA ASN A 165 -10.78 13.51 -4.02
C ASN A 165 -11.56 12.74 -5.11
N SER A 166 -11.10 11.53 -5.48
CA SER A 166 -11.81 10.63 -6.40
C SER A 166 -12.91 9.82 -5.71
N GLY A 167 -12.97 9.85 -4.38
CA GLY A 167 -13.81 8.98 -3.56
C GLY A 167 -13.43 7.50 -3.63
N ILE A 168 -12.31 7.15 -4.26
CA ILE A 168 -11.89 5.75 -4.44
C ILE A 168 -10.81 5.44 -3.41
N GLU A 169 -11.11 4.52 -2.49
CA GLU A 169 -10.07 4.00 -1.62
C GLU A 169 -9.08 3.14 -2.43
N PRO A 170 -7.76 3.31 -2.25
CA PRO A 170 -6.81 2.53 -3.03
C PRO A 170 -6.87 1.04 -2.70
N SER A 171 -6.93 0.21 -3.74
CA SER A 171 -6.86 -1.26 -3.63
C SER A 171 -5.53 -1.74 -3.05
N GLU A 172 -4.41 -1.12 -3.43
CA GLU A 172 -3.05 -1.41 -2.90
C GLU A 172 -2.65 -0.52 -1.71
N GLY A 173 -3.61 0.14 -1.06
CA GLY A 173 -3.32 1.03 0.08
C GLY A 173 -2.56 2.30 -0.29
N GLY A 174 -2.36 2.60 -1.59
CA GLY A 174 -1.73 3.84 -2.05
C GLY A 174 -0.26 4.00 -1.63
N TYR A 175 0.40 2.89 -1.27
CA TYR A 175 1.75 2.84 -0.70
C TYR A 175 1.93 3.55 0.65
N TYR A 176 0.83 3.78 1.37
CA TYR A 176 0.84 4.26 2.76
C TYR A 176 0.21 3.21 3.68
N PHE A 177 0.58 3.22 4.95
CA PHE A 177 0.14 2.17 5.86
C PHE A 177 -1.34 2.31 6.24
N LYS A 178 -2.02 1.19 6.35
CA LYS A 178 -3.40 1.07 6.81
C LYS A 178 -3.46 0.15 8.02
N ARG A 179 -4.28 0.50 9.02
CA ARG A 179 -4.46 -0.32 10.22
C ARG A 179 -5.08 -1.68 9.88
N THR A 180 -4.48 -2.77 10.37
CA THR A 180 -4.90 -4.15 10.03
C THR A 180 -6.00 -4.70 10.91
N TYR A 181 -6.02 -4.33 12.20
CA TYR A 181 -7.01 -4.82 13.15
C TYR A 181 -7.89 -3.69 13.69
N LYS A 182 -9.21 -3.90 13.65
CA LYS A 182 -10.21 -3.02 14.28
C LYS A 182 -11.07 -3.83 15.26
N PRO A 183 -11.52 -3.21 16.37
CA PRO A 183 -12.72 -3.67 17.07
C PRO A 183 -13.91 -3.67 16.10
N THR A 184 -14.82 -4.63 16.26
CA THR A 184 -15.94 -4.97 15.37
C THR A 184 -16.98 -3.86 15.13
N ASP A 185 -16.89 -2.71 15.81
CA ASP A 185 -17.90 -1.65 15.79
C ASP A 185 -17.41 -0.36 15.10
N SER A 186 -16.74 -0.46 13.96
CA SER A 186 -16.25 0.75 13.27
C SER A 186 -17.38 1.47 12.54
N VAL A 187 -17.97 2.47 13.21
CA VAL A 187 -18.88 3.46 12.61
C VAL A 187 -18.12 4.25 11.53
N LYS A 188 -18.73 4.42 10.36
CA LYS A 188 -18.19 5.30 9.32
C LYS A 188 -18.13 6.73 9.82
N THR A 189 -16.93 7.27 9.89
CA THR A 189 -16.71 8.66 10.28
C THR A 189 -16.54 9.55 9.05
N SER A 190 -17.18 10.71 9.08
CA SER A 190 -16.93 11.76 8.09
C SER A 190 -15.47 12.19 8.17
N PHE A 191 -14.81 12.35 7.02
CA PHE A 191 -13.44 12.82 6.96
C PHE A 191 -13.34 14.24 7.53
N ASN A 192 -12.48 14.44 8.54
CA ASN A 192 -12.20 15.75 9.11
C ASN A 192 -10.91 16.30 8.49
N ILE A 193 -10.97 17.38 7.71
CA ILE A 193 -9.79 17.99 7.08
C ILE A 193 -8.78 18.50 8.12
N GLU A 194 -9.20 18.82 9.34
CA GLU A 194 -8.32 19.35 10.38
C GLU A 194 -7.27 18.34 10.85
N GLN A 195 -7.47 17.04 10.59
CA GLN A 195 -6.47 16.00 10.85
C GLN A 195 -5.26 16.08 9.92
N ILE A 196 -5.40 16.76 8.79
CA ILE A 196 -4.33 16.97 7.81
C ILE A 196 -3.52 18.20 8.24
N PRO A 197 -2.17 18.14 8.24
CA PRO A 197 -1.34 19.31 8.53
C PRO A 197 -1.62 20.45 7.55
N GLN A 198 -1.62 21.69 8.05
CA GLN A 198 -2.06 22.88 7.30
C GLN A 198 -1.44 23.00 5.91
N GLN A 199 -0.13 22.76 5.80
CA GLN A 199 0.62 22.83 4.54
C GLN A 199 0.13 21.84 3.46
N TRP A 200 -0.53 20.75 3.86
CA TRP A 200 -1.02 19.70 2.95
C TRP A 200 -2.53 19.80 2.67
N ARG A 201 -3.29 20.56 3.46
CA ARG A 201 -4.76 20.67 3.31
C ARG A 201 -5.19 21.16 1.93
N THR A 202 -4.35 21.96 1.28
CA THR A 202 -4.63 22.49 -0.07
C THR A 202 -4.85 21.36 -1.10
N TYR A 203 -4.27 20.18 -0.94
CA TYR A 203 -4.47 19.10 -1.90
C TYR A 203 -5.88 18.46 -1.86
N PHE A 204 -6.65 18.72 -0.82
CA PHE A 204 -7.94 18.09 -0.57
C PHE A 204 -9.09 19.00 -1.04
N LEU A 205 -10.05 18.42 -1.75
CA LEU A 205 -11.31 19.08 -2.08
C LEU A 205 -12.20 19.10 -0.84
N THR A 206 -12.79 20.25 -0.53
CA THR A 206 -13.73 20.39 0.59
C THR A 206 -15.12 19.87 0.26
N LYS A 207 -15.46 19.81 -1.03
CA LYS A 207 -16.70 19.24 -1.56
C LYS A 207 -16.44 18.62 -2.93
N PRO A 208 -17.20 17.59 -3.33
CA PRO A 208 -17.16 17.08 -4.69
C PRO A 208 -17.47 18.19 -5.70
N ILE A 209 -16.77 18.18 -6.84
CA ILE A 209 -17.02 19.11 -7.95
C ILE A 209 -17.75 18.34 -9.04
N SER A 210 -18.85 18.91 -9.52
CA SER A 210 -19.56 18.47 -10.72
C SER A 210 -19.20 19.39 -11.89
N ALA A 211 -18.90 18.78 -13.03
CA ALA A 211 -18.55 19.47 -14.26
C ALA A 211 -19.13 18.72 -15.46
N ASN A 212 -19.50 19.45 -16.51
CA ASN A 212 -19.96 18.85 -17.76
C ASN A 212 -18.85 18.88 -18.80
N ILE A 213 -18.81 17.84 -19.63
CA ILE A 213 -18.02 17.83 -20.85
C ILE A 213 -18.56 18.90 -21.80
N ILE A 214 -17.71 19.81 -22.25
CA ILE A 214 -18.10 20.88 -23.18
C ILE A 214 -17.41 20.80 -24.52
N ASP A 215 -16.34 20.00 -24.61
CA ASP A 215 -15.59 19.81 -25.84
C ASP A 215 -14.75 18.53 -25.75
N THR A 216 -14.56 17.89 -26.90
CA THR A 216 -13.78 16.66 -27.05
C THR A 216 -12.99 16.71 -28.36
N GLU A 217 -11.68 16.51 -28.28
CA GLU A 217 -10.81 16.44 -29.46
C GLU A 217 -10.17 15.05 -29.54
N LYS A 218 -10.34 14.37 -30.68
CA LYS A 218 -9.75 13.05 -30.96
C LYS A 218 -8.53 13.22 -31.85
N GLU A 219 -7.40 12.70 -31.40
CA GLU A 219 -6.17 12.61 -32.18
C GLU A 219 -5.81 11.12 -32.39
N LEU A 220 -5.69 10.69 -33.64
CA LEU A 220 -5.20 9.34 -33.96
C LEU A 220 -3.68 9.31 -33.91
N LYS A 221 -3.12 8.47 -33.04
CA LYS A 221 -1.67 8.31 -32.90
C LYS A 221 -1.23 6.93 -33.33
N ASN A 222 -0.12 6.88 -34.06
CA ASN A 222 0.55 5.65 -34.43
C ASN A 222 1.71 5.40 -33.47
N SER A 223 1.68 4.27 -32.77
CA SER A 223 2.88 3.73 -32.13
C SER A 223 3.51 2.63 -33.00
N LYS A 224 4.72 2.21 -32.65
CA LYS A 224 5.41 1.10 -33.31
C LYS A 224 4.61 -0.21 -33.37
N PHE A 225 3.67 -0.40 -32.45
CA PHE A 225 2.95 -1.68 -32.27
C PHE A 225 1.45 -1.60 -32.57
N GLN A 226 0.86 -0.42 -32.52
CA GLN A 226 -0.58 -0.21 -32.76
C GLN A 226 -0.92 1.26 -32.99
N GLN A 227 -2.00 1.50 -33.73
CA GLN A 227 -2.69 2.79 -33.73
C GLN A 227 -3.59 2.88 -32.49
N TYR A 228 -3.76 4.08 -31.95
CA TYR A 228 -4.66 4.32 -30.83
C TYR A 228 -5.29 5.71 -30.94
N ALA A 229 -6.48 5.87 -30.35
CA ALA A 229 -7.13 7.17 -30.22
C ALA A 229 -6.69 7.83 -28.91
N PHE A 230 -6.30 9.10 -29.00
CA PHE A 230 -6.03 9.95 -27.87
C PHE A 230 -7.14 11.00 -27.79
N TRP A 231 -7.91 10.98 -26.72
CA TRP A 231 -8.99 11.92 -26.49
C TRP A 231 -8.55 13.02 -25.52
N ARG A 232 -8.83 14.26 -25.89
CA ARG A 232 -8.67 15.45 -25.06
C ARG A 232 -10.06 15.92 -24.65
N ILE A 233 -10.33 15.91 -23.35
CA ILE A 233 -11.65 16.25 -22.79
C ILE A 233 -11.56 17.58 -22.07
N LYS A 234 -12.49 18.47 -22.37
CA LYS A 234 -12.62 19.78 -21.72
C LYS A 234 -13.87 19.81 -20.84
N LEU A 235 -13.69 20.26 -19.60
CA LEU A 235 -14.77 20.41 -18.64
C LEU A 235 -15.06 21.90 -18.35
N ASN A 236 -16.31 22.24 -18.06
CA ASN A 236 -16.77 23.61 -17.75
C ASN A 236 -16.45 24.10 -16.33
N LYS A 237 -15.38 23.60 -15.74
CA LYS A 237 -14.91 23.96 -14.40
C LYS A 237 -13.41 24.14 -14.43
N GLY A 238 -12.90 25.12 -13.69
CA GLY A 238 -11.48 25.48 -13.71
C GLY A 238 -10.91 25.79 -12.34
N ALA A 239 -9.81 26.55 -12.32
CA ALA A 239 -9.14 26.93 -11.09
C ALA A 239 -10.05 27.72 -10.12
N LYS A 240 -10.97 28.55 -10.64
CA LYS A 240 -11.94 29.31 -9.83
C LYS A 240 -12.90 28.41 -9.06
N ASP A 241 -13.18 27.23 -9.58
CA ASP A 241 -14.01 26.21 -8.93
C ASP A 241 -13.21 25.33 -7.95
N GLY A 242 -11.91 25.59 -7.79
CA GLY A 242 -11.02 24.84 -6.90
C GLY A 242 -10.37 23.61 -7.54
N ILE A 243 -10.45 23.45 -8.87
CA ILE A 243 -9.80 22.33 -9.58
C ILE A 243 -8.28 22.48 -9.53
N LYS A 244 -7.60 21.34 -9.34
CA LYS A 244 -6.14 21.23 -9.29
C LYS A 244 -5.63 20.12 -10.18
N LYS A 245 -4.38 20.25 -10.61
CA LYS A 245 -3.74 19.25 -11.48
C LYS A 245 -3.69 17.92 -10.73
N GLY A 246 -4.04 16.85 -11.43
CA GLY A 246 -4.06 15.51 -10.90
C GLY A 246 -5.38 15.10 -10.24
N VAL A 247 -6.35 16.00 -10.05
CA VAL A 247 -7.72 15.64 -9.68
C VAL A 247 -8.33 14.77 -10.77
N SER A 248 -9.07 13.74 -10.38
CA SER A 248 -9.78 12.87 -11.32
C SER A 248 -11.26 13.17 -11.33
N PHE A 249 -11.88 13.00 -12.48
CA PHE A 249 -13.32 13.03 -12.69
C PHE A 249 -13.76 11.69 -13.26
N SER A 250 -14.95 11.23 -12.85
CA SER A 250 -15.59 10.06 -13.45
C SER A 250 -17.06 10.33 -13.75
N THR A 251 -17.59 9.63 -14.74
CA THR A 251 -19.02 9.50 -14.99
C THR A 251 -19.70 8.72 -13.85
N LYS A 252 -21.04 8.75 -13.81
CA LYS A 252 -21.85 8.12 -12.77
C LYS A 252 -21.62 6.61 -12.64
N PHE A 253 -21.39 5.94 -13.75
CA PHE A 253 -21.19 4.50 -13.82
C PHE A 253 -19.70 4.10 -13.74
N GLU A 254 -18.79 5.08 -13.63
CA GLU A 254 -17.34 4.88 -13.55
C GLU A 254 -16.73 4.14 -14.75
N ASP A 255 -17.48 4.06 -15.85
CA ASP A 255 -17.04 3.54 -17.15
C ASP A 255 -16.04 4.47 -17.85
N PHE A 256 -16.09 5.76 -17.53
CA PHE A 256 -15.19 6.76 -18.05
C PHE A 256 -14.58 7.62 -16.95
N HIS A 257 -13.25 7.80 -17.01
CA HIS A 257 -12.52 8.66 -16.09
C HIS A 257 -11.45 9.46 -16.82
N ILE A 258 -11.23 10.69 -16.35
CA ILE A 258 -10.12 11.52 -16.78
C ILE A 258 -9.35 12.02 -15.57
N ARG A 259 -8.05 12.25 -15.76
CA ARG A 259 -7.21 12.96 -14.82
C ARG A 259 -6.89 14.34 -15.38
N VAL A 260 -7.11 15.38 -14.59
CA VAL A 260 -6.83 16.77 -14.98
C VAL A 260 -5.32 16.95 -15.12
N ASP A 261 -4.85 17.37 -16.29
CA ASP A 261 -3.43 17.65 -16.54
C ASP A 261 -3.15 19.14 -16.81
N SER A 262 -4.18 19.91 -17.20
CA SER A 262 -4.09 21.33 -17.59
C SER A 262 -5.34 22.08 -17.13
N ILE A 263 -5.16 23.32 -16.67
CA ILE A 263 -6.21 24.10 -16.01
C ILE A 263 -6.14 25.55 -16.44
N LEU A 264 -7.29 26.12 -16.73
CA LEU A 264 -7.53 27.55 -16.93
C LEU A 264 -8.50 28.05 -15.84
N PRO A 265 -8.76 29.36 -15.73
CA PRO A 265 -9.63 29.88 -14.67
C PRO A 265 -11.03 29.25 -14.64
N ASP A 266 -11.64 29.03 -15.81
CA ASP A 266 -13.05 28.61 -15.94
C ASP A 266 -13.21 27.20 -16.56
N VAL A 267 -12.12 26.58 -17.04
CA VAL A 267 -12.14 25.26 -17.68
C VAL A 267 -10.92 24.43 -17.28
N CYS A 268 -11.03 23.12 -17.36
CA CYS A 268 -9.92 22.20 -17.16
C CYS A 268 -9.95 21.10 -18.22
N PHE A 269 -8.81 20.44 -18.35
CA PHE A 269 -8.61 19.43 -19.36
C PHE A 269 -8.00 18.17 -18.78
N GLY A 270 -8.46 17.03 -19.28
CA GLY A 270 -7.83 15.74 -19.05
C GLY A 270 -7.73 14.96 -20.35
N SER A 271 -6.89 13.94 -20.35
CA SER A 271 -6.68 13.10 -21.51
C SER A 271 -6.82 11.62 -21.17
N PHE A 272 -7.34 10.86 -22.12
CA PHE A 272 -7.51 9.42 -22.01
C PHE A 272 -7.17 8.73 -23.33
N ARG A 273 -6.65 7.50 -23.23
CA ARG A 273 -6.22 6.70 -24.37
C ARG A 273 -7.13 5.49 -24.51
N ILE A 274 -7.70 5.29 -25.70
CA ILE A 274 -8.51 4.12 -26.04
C ILE A 274 -7.86 3.41 -27.22
N ASN A 275 -7.80 2.08 -27.14
CA ASN A 275 -7.26 1.25 -28.21
C ASN A 275 -8.32 0.91 -29.27
N ASP A 276 -9.60 0.94 -28.91
CA ASP A 276 -10.74 0.89 -29.84
C ASP A 276 -11.14 2.29 -30.32
N PHE A 277 -11.54 2.37 -31.59
CA PHE A 277 -11.79 3.62 -32.31
C PHE A 277 -13.20 4.15 -32.18
N ASP A 278 -14.03 3.55 -31.31
CA ASP A 278 -15.44 3.92 -31.17
C ASP A 278 -15.60 5.38 -30.71
N ASP A 279 -16.32 6.14 -31.54
CA ASP A 279 -16.66 7.55 -31.29
C ASP A 279 -17.82 7.71 -30.30
N GLU A 280 -18.53 6.63 -29.97
CA GLU A 280 -19.74 6.66 -29.13
C GLU A 280 -19.47 6.80 -27.62
N PHE A 281 -18.21 6.86 -27.18
CA PHE A 281 -17.91 6.72 -25.76
C PHE A 281 -18.08 8.00 -24.94
N ILE A 282 -18.15 9.20 -25.56
CA ILE A 282 -18.06 10.47 -24.82
C ILE A 282 -18.98 11.56 -25.42
N GLU A 283 -20.17 11.73 -24.84
CA GLU A 283 -21.13 12.75 -25.29
C GLU A 283 -20.88 14.11 -24.60
N ILE A 284 -20.88 15.20 -25.39
CA ILE A 284 -20.89 16.57 -24.87
C ILE A 284 -22.14 16.79 -24.01
N GLY A 285 -21.97 17.40 -22.84
CA GLY A 285 -23.03 17.60 -21.84
C GLY A 285 -23.04 16.53 -20.75
N THR A 286 -22.32 15.41 -20.93
CA THR A 286 -22.17 14.38 -19.89
C THR A 286 -21.61 14.98 -18.61
N GLU A 287 -22.29 14.74 -17.49
CA GLU A 287 -21.81 15.12 -16.16
C GLU A 287 -20.70 14.17 -15.70
N MET A 288 -19.60 14.77 -15.24
CA MET A 288 -18.55 14.08 -14.51
C MET A 288 -18.41 14.68 -13.11
N ARG A 289 -18.03 13.86 -12.13
CA ARG A 289 -17.78 14.30 -10.76
C ARG A 289 -16.44 13.82 -10.25
N THR A 290 -15.85 14.60 -9.35
CA THR A 290 -14.67 14.14 -8.62
C THR A 290 -15.02 13.02 -7.66
N GLN A 291 -16.20 13.07 -7.03
CA GLN A 291 -16.71 12.03 -6.15
C GLN A 291 -18.22 11.91 -6.27
N TRP A 292 -18.71 10.68 -6.41
CA TRP A 292 -20.15 10.38 -6.37
C TRP A 292 -20.60 10.16 -4.91
N ALA A 293 -21.72 10.77 -4.53
CA ALA A 293 -22.28 10.71 -3.18
C ALA A 293 -22.64 9.28 -2.73
N SER A 294 -22.72 8.32 -3.67
CA SER A 294 -22.98 6.91 -3.43
C SER A 294 -21.80 6.13 -2.83
N LYS A 295 -20.69 6.75 -2.43
CA LYS A 295 -19.59 6.03 -1.73
C LYS A 295 -19.69 6.08 -0.20
N ALA A 296 -20.84 6.48 0.33
CA ALA A 296 -21.25 6.21 1.70
C ALA A 296 -22.03 4.87 1.79
N PHE A 297 -21.33 3.72 1.66
CA PHE A 297 -21.91 2.38 1.96
C PHE A 297 -21.10 1.60 2.97
#